data_AF-A0A0N1BA09-F1
#
_entry.id   AF-A0A0N1BA09-F1
#
_cell.length_a   1.000
_cell.length_b   1.000
_cell.length_c   1.000
_cell.angle_alpha   90.00
_cell.angle_beta   90.00
_cell.angle_gamma   90.00
#
_symmetry.space_group_name_H-M   'P 1'
#
loop_
_entity.id
_entity.type
_entity.pdbx_description
1 polymer ?
#
loop_
_entity_poly.entity_id
_entity_poly.type
_entity_poly.pdbx_seq_one_letter_code
_entity_poly.pdbx_strand_id
1 'polypeptide(L)'
;MIRSVFLRLNAIASSAWRVLLETQIARLAIFAVKLWPRSRLLSLLLALLALGCVALAGWSAHQVFGILVPASPISAWIAAALTALVVLALCAFTAIAGIEALLQLAYDFGRHRVGVLLALATILAVLAAVEALPGATELATADWLALGLAAVLLMMAGWFQRTYRTPARRGFRDFHVDVVEARQVLARAAHGV
;
A
#
# COMPACT_ATOMS: atom_id res chain seq x y z
N MET A 1 19.99 -28.12 -23.21
CA MET A 1 20.30 -26.74 -22.78
C MET A 1 19.11 -25.98 -22.20
N ILE A 2 17.88 -26.05 -22.76
CA ILE A 2 16.72 -25.28 -22.26
C ILE A 2 16.31 -25.66 -20.82
N ARG A 3 16.40 -26.96 -20.46
CA ARG A 3 16.06 -27.47 -19.11
C ARG A 3 16.97 -26.92 -17.99
N SER A 4 18.25 -26.68 -18.27
CA SER A 4 19.20 -26.16 -17.27
C SER A 4 19.04 -24.65 -17.05
N VAL A 5 18.64 -23.90 -18.07
CA VAL A 5 18.29 -22.48 -17.93
C VAL A 5 16.99 -22.32 -17.14
N PHE A 6 16.01 -23.19 -17.39
CA PHE A 6 14.75 -23.24 -16.64
C PHE A 6 14.94 -23.57 -15.16
N LEU A 7 15.79 -24.55 -14.85
CA LEU A 7 16.13 -24.90 -13.46
C LEU A 7 16.89 -23.79 -12.75
N ARG A 8 17.79 -23.08 -13.44
CA ARG A 8 18.52 -21.94 -12.87
C ARG A 8 17.61 -20.72 -12.64
N LEU A 9 16.72 -20.41 -13.58
CA LEU A 9 15.72 -19.35 -13.42
C LEU A 9 14.76 -19.68 -12.27
N ASN A 10 14.33 -20.94 -12.14
CA ASN A 10 13.46 -21.35 -11.05
C ASN A 10 14.18 -21.33 -9.70
N ALA A 11 15.48 -21.64 -9.65
CA ALA A 11 16.29 -21.53 -8.44
C ALA A 11 16.52 -20.06 -8.02
N ILE A 12 16.75 -19.15 -8.98
CA ILE A 12 16.91 -17.72 -8.71
C ILE A 12 15.57 -17.09 -8.34
N ALA A 13 14.49 -17.46 -9.02
CA ALA A 13 13.15 -16.98 -8.74
C ALA A 13 12.64 -17.49 -7.38
N SER A 14 12.94 -18.74 -7.01
CA SER A 14 12.53 -19.31 -5.71
C SER A 14 13.38 -18.80 -4.52
N SER A 15 14.66 -18.49 -4.74
CA SER A 15 15.49 -17.83 -3.72
C SER A 15 15.10 -16.37 -3.55
N ALA A 16 14.88 -15.64 -4.64
CA ALA A 16 14.33 -14.29 -4.61
C ALA A 16 12.91 -14.29 -4.00
N TRP A 17 12.06 -15.28 -4.30
CA TRP A 17 10.72 -15.47 -3.73
C TRP A 17 10.75 -15.59 -2.21
N ARG A 18 11.61 -16.45 -1.65
CA ARG A 18 11.73 -16.59 -0.18
C ARG A 18 12.26 -15.31 0.45
N VAL A 19 13.32 -14.72 -0.11
CA VAL A 19 13.89 -13.49 0.43
C VAL A 19 12.91 -12.31 0.31
N LEU A 20 12.13 -12.20 -0.76
CA LEU A 20 11.14 -11.13 -0.97
C LEU A 20 9.92 -11.27 -0.05
N LEU A 21 9.39 -12.48 0.12
CA LEU A 21 8.26 -12.75 1.01
C LEU A 21 8.65 -12.64 2.49
N GLU A 22 9.82 -13.13 2.86
CA GLU A 22 10.33 -13.08 4.24
C GLU A 22 10.70 -11.65 4.65
N THR A 23 11.03 -10.75 3.72
CA THR A 23 11.48 -9.39 4.07
C THR A 23 10.42 -8.32 3.91
N GLN A 24 9.75 -8.17 2.77
CA GLN A 24 8.96 -6.95 2.51
C GLN A 24 7.50 -7.07 2.95
N ILE A 25 6.85 -8.20 2.65
CA ILE A 25 5.46 -8.43 3.07
C ILE A 25 5.39 -8.69 4.57
N ALA A 26 6.36 -9.44 5.12
CA ALA A 26 6.49 -9.62 6.55
C ALA A 26 6.64 -8.29 7.29
N ARG A 27 7.45 -7.35 6.76
CA ARG A 27 7.57 -5.99 7.31
C ARG A 27 6.23 -5.27 7.31
N LEU A 28 5.54 -5.23 6.17
CA LEU A 28 4.23 -4.57 6.04
C LEU A 28 3.18 -5.17 7.00
N ALA A 29 3.18 -6.50 7.17
CA ALA A 29 2.30 -7.21 8.08
C ALA A 29 2.64 -6.95 9.56
N ILE A 30 3.92 -7.01 9.94
CA ILE A 30 4.40 -6.66 11.29
C ILE A 30 4.02 -5.21 11.63
N PHE A 31 4.14 -4.32 10.65
CA PHE A 31 3.73 -2.92 10.78
C PHE A 31 2.25 -2.78 11.06
N ALA A 32 1.40 -3.44 10.26
CA ALA A 32 -0.04 -3.42 10.44
C ALA A 32 -0.43 -3.95 11.83
N VAL A 33 0.17 -5.07 12.27
CA VAL A 33 -0.11 -5.71 13.57
C VAL A 33 0.37 -4.84 14.74
N LYS A 34 1.58 -4.26 14.67
CA LYS A 34 2.09 -3.39 15.73
C LYS A 34 1.34 -2.06 15.83
N LEU A 35 0.84 -1.51 14.72
CA LEU A 35 0.02 -0.29 14.76
C LEU A 35 -1.42 -0.54 15.20
N TRP A 36 -1.91 -1.78 15.15
CA TRP A 36 -3.30 -2.13 15.50
C TRP A 36 -3.77 -1.63 16.88
N PRO A 37 -3.04 -1.86 17.99
CA PRO A 37 -3.50 -1.43 19.32
C PRO A 37 -3.55 0.10 19.49
N ARG A 38 -2.76 0.86 18.71
CA ARG A 38 -2.63 2.31 18.86
C ARG A 38 -3.45 3.10 17.84
N SER A 39 -3.62 2.60 16.61
CA SER A 39 -4.27 3.33 15.52
C SER A 39 -4.91 2.37 14.53
N ARG A 40 -6.15 1.95 14.83
CA ARG A 40 -6.94 1.03 13.99
C ARG A 40 -7.09 1.50 12.54
N LEU A 41 -7.24 2.80 12.30
CA LEU A 41 -7.41 3.35 10.95
C LEU A 41 -6.14 3.27 10.10
N LEU A 42 -4.98 3.62 10.66
CA LEU A 42 -3.70 3.47 9.95
C LEU A 42 -3.39 2.00 9.67
N SER A 43 -3.67 1.12 10.62
CA SER A 43 -3.50 -0.33 10.43
C SER A 43 -4.43 -0.87 9.33
N LEU A 44 -5.70 -0.46 9.31
CA LEU A 44 -6.64 -0.77 8.23
C LEU A 44 -6.16 -0.26 6.86
N LEU A 45 -5.58 0.95 6.81
CA LEU A 45 -5.09 1.54 5.56
C LEU A 45 -3.85 0.79 5.05
N LEU A 46 -2.95 0.37 5.96
CA LEU A 46 -1.83 -0.51 5.62
C LEU A 46 -2.31 -1.88 5.15
N ALA A 47 -3.34 -2.45 5.78
CA ALA A 47 -3.93 -3.72 5.36
C ALA A 47 -4.60 -3.60 3.98
N LEU A 48 -5.32 -2.51 3.72
CA LEU A 48 -5.90 -2.20 2.40
C LEU A 48 -4.82 -2.02 1.34
N LEU A 49 -3.72 -1.35 1.67
CA LEU A 49 -2.59 -1.21 0.77
C LEU A 49 -1.97 -2.57 0.44
N ALA A 50 -1.74 -3.42 1.45
CA ALA A 50 -1.25 -4.77 1.26
C ALA A 50 -2.19 -5.62 0.37
N LEU A 51 -3.50 -5.54 0.62
CA LEU A 51 -4.52 -6.20 -0.19
C LEU A 51 -4.52 -5.67 -1.64
N GLY A 52 -4.37 -4.37 -1.82
CA GLY A 52 -4.23 -3.74 -3.15
C GLY A 52 -3.01 -4.26 -3.91
N CYS A 53 -1.86 -4.38 -3.24
CA CYS A 53 -0.65 -4.97 -3.82
C CYS A 53 -0.87 -6.42 -4.27
N VAL A 54 -1.53 -7.23 -3.43
CA VAL A 54 -1.85 -8.64 -3.76
C VAL A 54 -2.86 -8.73 -4.91
N ALA A 55 -3.89 -7.87 -4.92
CA ALA A 55 -4.88 -7.83 -5.98
C ALA A 55 -4.26 -7.42 -7.33
N LEU A 56 -3.39 -6.41 -7.35
CA LEU A 56 -2.65 -5.98 -8.55
C LEU A 56 -1.71 -7.08 -9.07
N ALA A 57 -1.01 -7.77 -8.17
CA ALA A 57 -0.18 -8.92 -8.53
C ALA A 57 -1.03 -10.06 -9.13
N GLY A 58 -2.20 -10.35 -8.56
CA GLY A 58 -3.13 -11.35 -9.09
C GLY A 58 -3.69 -10.97 -10.46
N TRP A 59 -4.11 -9.71 -10.63
CA TRP A 59 -4.66 -9.21 -11.90
C TRP A 59 -3.62 -9.24 -13.02
N SER A 60 -2.40 -8.75 -12.74
CA SER A 60 -1.31 -8.78 -13.72
C SER A 60 -0.94 -10.20 -14.14
N ALA A 61 -0.89 -11.14 -13.18
CA ALA A 61 -0.67 -12.55 -13.47
C ALA A 61 -1.77 -13.16 -14.35
N HIS A 62 -3.04 -12.82 -14.07
CA HIS A 62 -4.18 -13.29 -14.84
C HIS A 62 -4.15 -12.78 -16.29
N GLN A 63 -3.81 -11.50 -16.49
CA GLN A 63 -3.65 -10.91 -17.81
C GLN A 63 -2.52 -11.58 -18.61
N VAL A 64 -1.35 -11.78 -18.00
CA VAL A 64 -0.22 -12.46 -18.66
C VAL A 64 -0.56 -13.91 -18.98
N PHE A 65 -1.25 -14.61 -18.08
CA PHE A 65 -1.71 -15.98 -18.33
C PHE A 65 -2.65 -16.03 -19.54
N GLY A 66 -3.67 -15.17 -19.59
CA GLY A 66 -4.63 -15.12 -20.70
C GLY A 66 -3.98 -14.90 -22.06
N ILE A 67 -2.93 -14.07 -22.13
CA ILE A 67 -2.20 -13.78 -23.37
C ILE A 67 -1.31 -14.96 -23.81
N LEU A 68 -0.69 -15.68 -22.87
CA LEU A 68 0.31 -16.73 -23.19
C LEU A 68 -0.27 -18.15 -23.32
N VAL A 69 -1.45 -18.43 -22.75
CA VAL A 69 -2.14 -19.73 -22.86
C VAL A 69 -2.23 -20.26 -24.30
N PRO A 70 -2.59 -19.47 -25.33
CA PRO A 70 -2.72 -20.00 -26.69
C PRO A 70 -1.40 -20.45 -27.32
N ALA A 71 -0.24 -19.99 -26.83
CA ALA A 71 1.07 -20.35 -27.38
C ALA A 71 1.68 -21.56 -26.68
N SER A 72 1.68 -21.59 -25.34
CA SER A 72 2.10 -22.77 -24.59
C SER A 72 1.61 -22.70 -23.12
N PRO A 73 0.93 -23.74 -22.61
CA PRO A 73 0.33 -23.70 -21.28
C PRO A 73 1.36 -23.75 -20.15
N ILE A 74 2.49 -24.43 -20.36
CA ILE A 74 3.54 -24.59 -19.35
C ILE A 74 4.32 -23.28 -19.18
N SER A 75 4.68 -22.61 -20.28
CA SER A 75 5.37 -21.31 -20.19
C SER A 75 4.46 -20.20 -19.68
N ALA A 76 3.15 -20.25 -19.99
CA ALA A 76 2.17 -19.28 -19.51
C ALA A 76 2.07 -19.27 -17.98
N TRP A 77 2.03 -20.45 -17.34
CA TRP A 77 2.00 -20.56 -15.88
C TRP A 77 3.23 -19.97 -15.21
N ILE A 78 4.41 -20.24 -15.77
CA ILE A 78 5.68 -19.77 -15.21
C ILE A 78 5.82 -18.26 -15.39
N ALA A 79 5.47 -17.74 -16.57
CA ALA A 79 5.48 -16.31 -16.84
C ALA A 79 4.48 -15.56 -15.97
N ALA A 80 3.27 -16.09 -15.77
CA ALA A 80 2.27 -15.51 -14.89
C ALA A 80 2.73 -15.46 -13.43
N ALA A 81 3.31 -16.56 -12.92
CA ALA A 81 3.85 -16.62 -11.57
C ALA A 81 5.02 -15.62 -11.36
N LEU A 82 5.94 -15.53 -12.33
CA LEU A 82 7.05 -14.56 -12.29
C LEU A 82 6.55 -13.11 -12.37
N THR A 83 5.52 -12.85 -13.16
CA THR A 83 4.91 -11.50 -13.25
C THR A 83 4.26 -11.11 -11.93
N ALA A 84 3.44 -12.01 -11.36
CA ALA A 84 2.80 -11.80 -10.06
C ALA A 84 3.83 -11.41 -9.00
N LEU A 85 4.94 -12.14 -8.96
CA LEU A 85 6.08 -11.94 -8.08
C LEU A 85 6.70 -10.55 -8.20
N VAL A 86 7.09 -10.20 -9.42
CA VAL A 86 7.81 -8.96 -9.69
C VAL A 86 6.91 -7.77 -9.38
N VAL A 87 5.63 -7.84 -9.77
CA VAL A 87 4.64 -6.80 -9.46
C VAL A 87 4.43 -6.69 -7.95
N LEU A 88 4.25 -7.80 -7.24
CA LEU A 88 4.07 -7.80 -5.79
C LEU A 88 5.28 -7.20 -5.07
N ALA A 89 6.49 -7.56 -5.50
CA ALA A 89 7.75 -7.06 -4.95
C ALA A 89 7.90 -5.54 -5.17
N LEU A 90 7.66 -5.07 -6.40
CA LEU A 90 7.69 -3.65 -6.74
C LEU A 90 6.63 -2.87 -5.95
N CYS A 91 5.41 -3.41 -5.82
CA CYS A 91 4.35 -2.80 -5.03
C CYS A 91 4.69 -2.74 -3.54
N ALA A 92 5.28 -3.79 -2.95
CA ALA A 92 5.69 -3.78 -1.56
C ALA A 92 6.84 -2.79 -1.31
N PHE A 93 7.83 -2.75 -2.21
CA PHE A 93 8.97 -1.83 -2.12
C PHE A 93 8.51 -0.37 -2.24
N THR A 94 7.70 -0.06 -3.24
CA THR A 94 7.15 1.28 -3.46
C THR A 94 6.25 1.72 -2.30
N ALA A 95 5.44 0.81 -1.74
CA ALA A 95 4.63 1.08 -0.56
C ALA A 95 5.51 1.47 0.65
N ILE A 96 6.56 0.70 0.94
CA ILE A 96 7.46 0.97 2.06
C ILE A 96 8.23 2.28 1.86
N ALA A 97 8.79 2.50 0.67
CA ALA A 97 9.47 3.75 0.32
C ALA A 97 8.53 4.97 0.41
N GLY A 98 7.28 4.80 -0.01
CA GLY A 98 6.25 5.83 0.11
C GLY A 98 5.90 6.14 1.57
N ILE A 99 5.77 5.12 2.43
CA ILE A 99 5.55 5.30 3.87
C ILE A 99 6.74 6.01 4.52
N GLU A 100 7.97 5.64 4.19
CA GLU A 100 9.18 6.30 4.68
C GLU A 100 9.22 7.77 4.27
N ALA A 101 8.98 8.06 2.99
CA ALA A 101 8.92 9.42 2.47
C ALA A 101 7.82 10.23 3.17
N LEU A 102 6.63 9.67 3.35
CA LEU A 102 5.53 10.31 4.08
C LEU A 102 5.88 10.60 5.53
N LEU A 103 6.54 9.66 6.22
CA LEU A 103 6.96 9.86 7.62
C LEU A 103 8.07 10.91 7.74
N GLN A 104 8.99 10.98 6.78
CA GLN A 104 10.00 12.02 6.72
C GLN A 104 9.38 13.38 6.46
N LEU A 105 8.48 13.46 5.47
CA LEU A 105 7.73 14.66 5.15
C LEU A 105 6.88 15.14 6.35
N ALA A 106 6.28 14.20 7.07
CA ALA A 106 5.52 14.47 8.30
C ALA A 106 6.39 15.00 9.43
N TYR A 107 7.59 14.45 9.58
CA TYR A 107 8.58 14.90 10.55
C TYR A 107 9.03 16.33 10.25
N ASP A 108 9.32 16.64 8.98
CA ASP A 108 9.85 17.93 8.55
C ASP A 108 8.80 19.05 8.55
N PHE A 109 7.56 18.77 8.15
CA PHE A 109 6.50 19.77 8.05
C PHE A 109 5.69 19.99 9.33
N GLY A 110 5.70 19.01 10.24
CA GLY A 110 4.97 19.08 11.49
C GLY A 110 3.44 19.09 11.35
N ARG A 111 2.77 19.03 12.51
CA ARG A 111 1.32 18.76 12.62
C ARG A 111 0.42 19.73 11.83
N HIS A 112 0.77 21.01 11.81
CA HIS A 112 -0.10 22.03 11.21
C HIS A 112 -0.14 21.92 9.68
N ARG A 113 1.04 21.84 9.04
CA ARG A 113 1.19 21.75 7.58
C ARG A 113 0.69 20.42 7.04
N VAL A 114 0.98 19.30 7.72
CA VAL A 114 0.45 17.98 7.36
C VAL A 114 -1.08 17.98 7.34
N GLY A 115 -1.71 18.61 8.34
CA GLY A 115 -3.16 18.74 8.37
C GLY A 115 -3.74 19.61 7.25
N VAL A 116 -3.00 20.61 6.76
CA VAL A 116 -3.40 21.43 5.60
C VAL A 116 -3.28 20.63 4.30
N LEU A 117 -2.18 19.91 4.11
CA LEU A 117 -1.97 19.04 2.95
C LEU A 117 -3.05 17.95 2.87
N LEU A 118 -3.39 17.33 4.00
CA LEU A 118 -4.46 16.33 4.07
C LEU A 118 -5.82 16.94 3.75
N ALA A 119 -6.11 18.14 4.24
CA ALA A 119 -7.35 18.84 3.91
C ALA A 119 -7.45 19.17 2.41
N LEU A 120 -6.36 19.69 1.81
CA LEU A 120 -6.30 19.97 0.37
C LEU A 120 -6.47 18.70 -0.46
N ALA A 121 -5.77 17.62 -0.11
CA ALA A 121 -5.93 16.33 -0.78
C ALA A 121 -7.37 15.81 -0.70
N THR A 122 -8.01 15.98 0.47
CA THR A 122 -9.41 15.57 0.67
C THR A 122 -10.36 16.40 -0.20
N ILE A 123 -10.17 17.72 -0.27
CA ILE A 123 -10.99 18.61 -1.12
C ILE A 123 -10.86 18.20 -2.59
N LEU A 124 -9.64 18.00 -3.08
CA LEU A 124 -9.39 17.58 -4.46
C LEU A 124 -10.02 16.23 -4.77
N ALA A 125 -9.90 15.26 -3.86
CA ALA A 125 -10.50 13.94 -4.05
C ALA A 125 -12.03 13.99 -4.06
N VAL A 126 -12.63 14.78 -3.19
CA VAL A 126 -14.09 15.00 -3.19
C VAL A 126 -14.53 15.67 -4.49
N LEU A 127 -13.78 16.67 -4.96
CA LEU A 127 -14.09 17.35 -6.23
C LEU A 127 -14.04 16.38 -7.41
N ALA A 128 -12.98 15.56 -7.50
CA ALA A 128 -12.88 14.52 -8.52
C ALA A 128 -14.01 13.48 -8.42
N ALA A 129 -14.41 13.09 -7.21
CA ALA A 129 -15.54 12.18 -7.01
C ALA A 129 -16.88 12.82 -7.44
N VAL A 130 -17.09 14.11 -7.16
CA VAL A 130 -18.26 14.89 -7.59
C VAL A 130 -18.31 15.04 -9.11
N GLU A 131 -17.17 15.24 -9.77
CA GLU A 131 -17.12 15.27 -11.24
C GLU A 131 -17.44 13.92 -11.87
N ALA A 132 -17.21 12.81 -11.18
CA ALA A 132 -17.54 11.46 -11.66
C ALA A 132 -19.03 11.08 -11.51
N LEU A 133 -19.86 11.92 -10.87
CA LEU A 133 -21.27 11.63 -10.57
C LEU A 133 -22.33 11.95 -11.66
N PRO A 134 -22.13 12.80 -12.69
CA PRO A 134 -23.24 13.20 -13.56
C PRO A 134 -23.58 12.16 -14.63
N GLY A 135 -24.79 11.59 -14.52
CA GLY A 135 -25.58 11.07 -15.64
C GLY A 135 -25.40 9.61 -16.05
N ALA A 136 -24.52 8.85 -15.41
CA ALA A 136 -24.31 7.45 -15.77
C ALA A 136 -25.31 6.52 -15.06
N THR A 137 -26.06 5.72 -15.82
CA THR A 137 -26.90 4.62 -15.28
C THR A 137 -26.05 3.49 -14.70
N GLU A 138 -24.76 3.44 -15.05
CA GLU A 138 -23.76 2.53 -14.49
C GLU A 138 -22.45 3.31 -14.21
N LEU A 139 -21.96 3.27 -12.97
CA LEU A 139 -20.66 3.84 -12.62
C LEU A 139 -19.53 2.98 -13.19
N ALA A 140 -18.56 3.61 -13.86
CA ALA A 140 -17.34 2.93 -14.28
C ALA A 140 -16.46 2.59 -13.07
N THR A 141 -15.53 1.65 -13.24
CA THR A 141 -14.57 1.26 -12.19
C THR A 141 -13.71 2.43 -11.72
N ALA A 142 -13.39 3.38 -12.62
CA ALA A 142 -12.67 4.61 -12.28
C ALA A 142 -13.47 5.53 -11.33
N ASP A 143 -14.79 5.59 -11.50
CA ASP A 143 -15.67 6.43 -10.69
C ASP A 143 -15.79 5.86 -9.26
N TRP A 144 -15.90 4.53 -9.16
CA TRP A 144 -15.84 3.82 -7.87
C TRP A 144 -14.51 4.03 -7.14
N LEU A 145 -13.40 4.07 -7.88
CA LEU A 145 -12.08 4.37 -7.31
C LEU A 145 -12.01 5.81 -6.78
N ALA A 146 -12.53 6.78 -7.53
CA ALA A 146 -12.56 8.18 -7.09
C ALA A 146 -13.39 8.37 -5.82
N LEU A 147 -14.58 7.76 -5.76
CA LEU A 147 -15.44 7.77 -4.57
C LEU A 147 -14.78 7.07 -3.37
N GLY A 148 -14.18 5.91 -3.59
CA GLY A 148 -13.46 5.17 -2.56
C GLY A 148 -12.28 5.99 -1.99
N LEU A 149 -11.50 6.63 -2.85
CA LEU A 149 -10.38 7.48 -2.46
C LEU A 149 -10.86 8.68 -1.64
N ALA A 150 -11.93 9.35 -2.07
CA ALA A 150 -12.52 10.48 -1.36
C ALA A 150 -13.03 10.07 0.03
N ALA A 151 -13.71 8.92 0.14
CA ALA A 151 -14.19 8.39 1.42
C ALA A 151 -13.03 8.09 2.40
N VAL A 152 -11.96 7.45 1.92
CA VAL A 152 -10.77 7.16 2.73
C VAL A 152 -10.10 8.45 3.20
N LEU A 153 -9.93 9.44 2.31
CA LEU A 153 -9.32 10.71 2.67
C LEU A 153 -10.15 11.51 3.68
N LEU A 154 -11.48 11.50 3.54
CA LEU A 154 -12.39 12.10 4.53
C LEU A 154 -12.26 11.43 5.90
N MET A 155 -12.23 10.10 5.95
CA MET A 155 -12.02 9.37 7.21
C MET A 155 -10.66 9.71 7.82
N MET A 156 -9.61 9.80 7.01
CA MET A 156 -8.26 10.16 7.46
C MET A 156 -8.18 11.60 7.97
N ALA A 157 -8.77 12.56 7.26
CA ALA A 157 -8.82 13.96 7.67
C ALA A 157 -9.59 14.12 8.99
N GLY A 158 -10.75 13.47 9.10
CA GLY A 158 -11.54 13.44 10.32
C GLY A 158 -10.79 12.83 11.49
N TRP A 159 -10.11 11.70 11.29
CA TRP A 159 -9.27 11.08 12.33
C TRP A 159 -8.11 11.98 12.74
N PHE A 160 -7.36 12.52 11.77
CA PHE A 160 -6.22 13.40 12.04
C PHE A 160 -6.62 14.62 12.88
N GLN A 161 -7.73 15.27 12.52
CA GLN A 161 -8.24 16.41 13.27
C GLN A 161 -8.61 16.02 14.70
N ARG A 162 -9.28 14.87 14.88
CA ARG A 162 -9.72 14.38 16.18
C ARG A 162 -8.58 13.95 17.09
N THR A 163 -7.55 13.32 16.55
CA THR A 163 -6.43 12.73 17.32
C THR A 163 -5.32 13.74 17.57
N TYR A 164 -5.03 14.61 16.59
CA TYR A 164 -3.88 15.49 16.66
C TYR A 164 -4.22 16.97 16.79
N ARG A 165 -5.42 17.47 16.44
CA ARG A 165 -5.72 18.92 16.53
C ARG A 165 -6.52 19.35 17.75
N THR A 166 -7.19 18.43 18.45
CA THR A 166 -8.08 18.77 19.57
C THR A 166 -7.47 18.37 20.93
N PRO A 167 -6.69 19.24 21.61
CA PRO A 167 -6.01 18.90 22.87
C PRO A 167 -6.97 18.60 24.02
N ALA A 168 -8.17 19.18 24.02
CA ALA A 168 -9.18 18.97 25.05
C ALA A 168 -9.90 17.60 24.95
N ARG A 169 -9.59 16.78 23.94
CA ARG A 169 -10.31 15.53 23.67
C ARG A 169 -9.61 14.35 24.33
N ARG A 170 -10.41 13.44 24.92
CA ARG A 170 -9.90 12.17 25.47
C ARG A 170 -9.28 11.34 24.33
N GLY A 171 -7.97 11.15 24.35
CA GLY A 171 -7.21 10.49 23.27
C GLY A 171 -6.39 11.42 22.36
N PHE A 172 -6.20 12.69 22.75
CA PHE A 172 -5.17 13.55 22.14
C PHE A 172 -3.79 12.89 22.21
N ARG A 173 -3.07 12.88 21.10
CA ARG A 173 -1.71 12.34 21.00
C ARG A 173 -0.78 13.38 20.41
N ASP A 174 0.47 13.31 20.82
CA ASP A 174 1.50 14.12 20.18
C ASP A 174 1.85 13.52 18.82
N PHE A 175 1.62 14.31 17.78
CA PHE A 175 1.91 13.95 16.40
C PHE A 175 3.40 13.64 16.20
N HIS A 176 4.28 14.41 16.85
CA HIS A 176 5.71 14.23 16.67
C HIS A 176 6.19 12.90 17.27
N VAL A 177 5.71 12.57 18.47
CA VAL A 177 6.03 11.30 19.15
C VAL A 177 5.58 10.10 18.30
N ASP A 178 4.36 10.16 17.76
CA ASP A 178 3.83 9.08 16.92
C ASP A 178 4.64 8.91 15.62
N VAL A 179 5.09 10.00 14.98
CA VAL A 179 5.93 9.96 13.77
C VAL A 179 7.32 9.39 14.07
N VAL A 180 7.96 9.82 15.17
CA VAL A 180 9.28 9.30 15.57
C VAL A 180 9.20 7.82 15.92
N GLU A 181 8.18 7.41 16.66
CA GLU A 181 7.98 6.01 17.02
C GLU A 181 7.74 5.14 15.78
N ALA A 182 6.92 5.59 14.83
CA ALA A 182 6.70 4.89 13.57
C ALA A 182 8.01 4.72 12.76
N ARG A 183 8.84 5.77 12.67
CA ARG A 183 10.16 5.71 12.03
C ARG A 183 11.10 4.72 12.73
N GLN A 184 11.12 4.71 14.06
CA GLN A 184 11.94 3.78 14.83
C GLN A 184 11.48 2.33 14.69
N VAL A 185 10.18 2.08 14.61
CA VAL A 185 9.65 0.75 14.29
C VAL A 185 10.11 0.32 12.89
N LEU A 186 10.24 1.26 11.95
CA LEU A 186 10.62 0.98 10.57
C LEU A 186 12.10 0.66 10.43
N ALA A 187 12.93 1.47 11.07
CA ALA A 187 14.35 1.20 11.20
C ALA A 187 14.61 -0.15 11.88
N ARG A 188 13.89 -0.49 12.96
CA ARG A 188 14.05 -1.80 13.62
C ARG A 188 13.59 -2.97 12.76
N ALA A 189 12.47 -2.82 12.06
CA ALA A 189 12.02 -3.84 11.11
C ALA A 189 13.01 -4.02 9.94
N ALA A 190 13.81 -2.99 9.62
CA ALA A 190 14.83 -3.04 8.58
C ALA A 190 16.03 -3.93 8.92
N HIS A 191 16.35 -4.10 10.20
CA HIS A 191 17.55 -4.82 10.64
C HIS A 191 17.31 -6.30 10.99
N GLY A 192 16.06 -6.78 10.88
CA GLY A 192 15.68 -8.07 11.47
C GLY A 192 15.61 -7.93 12.99
N VAL A 193 14.59 -8.52 13.61
CA VAL A 193 14.37 -8.43 15.06
C VAL A 193 15.55 -9.00 15.83
#